data_AF-A0A0F9GR49-F1
#
_entry.id   AF-A0A0F9GR49-F1
#
_cell.length_a   1.000
_cell.length_b   1.000
_cell.length_c   1.000
_cell.angle_alpha   90.00
_cell.angle_beta   90.00
_cell.angle_gamma   90.00
#
_symmetry.space_group_name_H-M   'P 1'
#
loop_
_entity.id
_entity.type
_entity.pdbx_description
1 polymer ?
#
loop_
_entity_poly.entity_id
_entity_poly.type
_entity_poly.pdbx_seq_one_letter_code
_entity_poly.pdbx_strand_id
1 'polypeptide(L)' 'MEQANSGFAPVEQVKKFRLIDVLLTAEDDELTPTMKLKRNEIERKYKDLIETMY' A
#
# COMPACT_ATOMS: atom_id res chain seq x y z
N MET A 1 2.38 -5.02 -16.17
CA MET A 1 2.45 -3.71 -15.48
C MET A 1 2.35 -2.54 -16.44
N GLU A 2 3.07 -2.56 -17.57
CA GLU A 2 2.98 -1.47 -18.57
C GLU A 2 1.57 -1.23 -19.13
N GLN A 3 0.80 -2.27 -19.47
CA GLN A 3 -0.58 -2.11 -19.95
C GLN A 3 -1.54 -1.52 -18.91
N ALA A 4 -1.29 -1.76 -17.62
CA ALA A 4 -2.11 -1.18 -16.56
C ALA A 4 -1.75 0.28 -16.31
N ASN A 5 -0.46 0.64 -16.41
CA ASN A 5 0.04 1.99 -16.19
C ASN A 5 -0.08 2.91 -17.43
N SER A 6 -0.30 2.37 -18.64
CA SER A 6 -0.24 3.14 -19.88
C SER A 6 -1.34 4.20 -20.01
N GLY A 7 -2.46 4.05 -19.30
CA GLY A 7 -3.56 5.01 -19.29
C GLY A 7 -3.49 6.08 -18.20
N PHE A 8 -2.53 5.97 -17.27
CA PHE A 8 -2.42 6.85 -16.11
C PHE A 8 -1.36 7.93 -16.32
N ALA A 9 -1.59 9.13 -15.74
CA ALA A 9 -0.60 10.19 -15.78
C ALA A 9 0.71 9.73 -15.11
N PRO A 10 1.90 10.28 -15.48
CA PRO A 10 3.19 9.86 -14.91
C PRO A 10 3.29 9.97 -13.37
N VAL A 11 2.43 10.78 -12.75
CA VAL A 11 2.31 10.95 -11.29
C VAL A 11 1.43 9.88 -10.62
N GLU A 12 0.54 9.24 -11.38
CA GLU A 12 -0.38 8.19 -10.91
C GLU A 12 0.17 6.78 -11.17
N GLN A 13 1.20 6.67 -12.00
CA GLN A 13 1.85 5.39 -12.30
C GLN A 13 2.53 4.81 -11.06
N VAL A 14 2.26 3.53 -10.78
CA VAL A 14 2.95 2.80 -9.72
C VAL A 14 4.41 2.58 -10.11
N LYS A 15 5.33 3.30 -9.46
CA LYS A 15 6.78 3.24 -9.76
C LYS A 15 7.51 2.11 -9.06
N LYS A 16 7.16 1.85 -7.80
CA LYS A 16 7.72 0.79 -6.96
C LYS A 16 6.60 0.21 -6.11
N PHE A 17 6.59 -1.10 -5.94
CA PHE A 17 5.72 -1.79 -4.98
C PHE A 17 6.53 -2.87 -4.28
N ARG A 18 6.12 -3.21 -3.07
CA ARG A 18 6.66 -4.32 -2.28
C ARG A 18 5.49 -5.22 -1.90
N LEU A 19 5.76 -6.52 -1.84
CA LEU A 19 4.83 -7.48 -1.29
C LEU A 19 5.17 -7.65 0.19
N ILE A 20 4.15 -7.48 1.04
CA ILE A 20 4.23 -7.84 2.45
C ILE A 20 3.61 -9.23 2.58
N ASP A 21 4.29 -10.14 3.29
CA ASP A 21 3.77 -11.48 3.58
C ASP A 21 2.84 -11.47 4.80
N VAL A 22 2.10 -10.37 4.95
CA VAL A 22 1.18 -10.13 6.05
C VAL A 22 -0.21 -10.02 5.47
N LEU A 23 -1.10 -10.86 5.98
CA LEU A 23 -2.50 -10.84 5.60
C LEU A 23 -3.15 -9.67 6.35
N LEU A 24 -3.53 -8.64 5.61
CA LEU A 24 -4.28 -7.51 6.16
C LEU A 24 -5.70 -8.01 6.50
N THR A 25 -5.91 -8.43 7.73
CA THR A 25 -7.22 -8.89 8.23
C THR A 25 -7.94 -7.76 8.95
N ALA A 26 -9.28 -7.83 8.99
CA ALA A 26 -10.09 -6.85 9.70
C ALA A 26 -9.99 -6.98 11.24
N GLU A 27 -9.27 -8.00 11.71
CA GLU A 27 -9.10 -8.31 13.13
C GLU A 27 -7.95 -7.51 13.77
N ASP A 28 -6.96 -7.07 12.98
CA ASP A 28 -5.74 -6.40 13.49
C ASP A 28 -5.88 -4.87 13.66
N ASP A 29 -7.11 -4.34 13.61
CA ASP A 29 -7.42 -2.89 13.63
C ASP A 29 -6.88 -2.10 12.40
N GLU A 30 -6.18 -2.76 11.47
CA GLU A 30 -5.55 -2.17 10.27
C GLU A 30 -6.55 -1.81 9.15
N LEU A 31 -7.74 -2.38 9.21
CA LEU A 31 -8.85 -2.12 8.29
C LEU A 31 -10.01 -1.48 9.04
N THR A 32 -10.72 -0.56 8.37
CA THR A 32 -12.04 -0.15 8.84
C THR A 32 -12.99 -1.36 8.78
N PRO A 33 -14.11 -1.35 9.53
CA PRO A 33 -15.16 -2.36 9.39
C PRO A 33 -15.77 -2.44 7.96
N THR A 34 -15.40 -1.50 7.08
CA THR A 34 -15.74 -1.47 5.65
C THR A 34 -14.60 -1.93 4.74
N MET A 35 -13.58 -2.61 5.28
CA MET A 35 -12.38 -3.08 4.57
C MET A 35 -11.56 -1.96 3.89
N LYS A 36 -11.71 -0.71 4.32
CA LYS A 36 -10.84 0.38 3.87
C LYS A 36 -9.55 0.36 4.70
N LEU A 37 -8.43 0.48 4.01
CA LEU A 37 -7.11 0.51 4.63
C LEU A 37 -6.92 1.78 5.46
N LYS A 38 -6.60 1.63 6.75
CA LYS A 38 -6.21 2.77 7.59
C LYS A 38 -4.77 3.16 7.27
N ARG A 39 -4.61 4.11 6.33
CA ARG A 39 -3.29 4.55 5.84
C ARG A 39 -2.33 4.92 6.98
N ASN A 40 -2.79 5.63 8.01
CA ASN A 40 -1.94 6.09 9.11
C ASN A 40 -1.33 4.94 9.93
N GLU A 41 -2.10 3.87 10.17
CA GLU A 41 -1.63 2.71 10.93
C GLU A 41 -0.64 1.88 10.11
N ILE A 42 -0.96 1.64 8.83
CA ILE A 42 -0.08 0.95 7.89
C ILE A 42 1.22 1.72 7.66
N GLU A 43 1.16 3.04 7.49
CA GLU A 43 2.34 3.89 7.32
C GLU A 43 3.23 3.83 8.56
N ARG A 44 2.67 3.77 9.77
CA ARG A 44 3.44 3.63 11.00
C ARG A 44 4.08 2.24 11.12
N LYS A 45 3.34 1.17 10.86
CA LYS A 45 3.79 -0.22 11.00
C LYS A 45 4.85 -0.61 9.96
N TYR A 46 4.69 -0.12 8.72
CA TYR A 46 5.61 -0.39 7.61
C TYR A 46 6.50 0.81 7.27
N LYS A 47 6.66 1.75 8.20
CA LYS A 47 7.46 2.96 8.00
C LYS A 47 8.85 2.64 7.46
N ASP A 48 9.55 1.72 8.11
CA ASP A 48 10.91 1.31 7.72
C ASP A 48 10.93 0.72 6.30
N LEU A 49 9.93 -0.08 5.93
CA LEU A 49 9.82 -0.66 4.60
C LEU A 49 9.54 0.41 3.53
N ILE A 50 8.65 1.37 3.83
CA ILE A 50 8.34 2.50 2.96
C ILE A 50 9.57 3.39 2.78
N GLU A 51 10.33 3.65 3.85
CA GLU A 51 11.59 4.42 3.79
C GLU A 51 12.63 3.75 2.87
N THR A 52 12.69 2.42 2.80
CA THR A 52 13.58 1.74 1.82
C THR A 52 13.16 1.94 0.34
N MET A 53 11.95 2.42 0.08
CA MET A 53 11.42 2.62 -1.27
C MET A 53 11.64 4.04 -1.78
N TYR A 54 11.76 5.02 -0.88
CA TYR A 54 12.12 6.41 -1.20
C TYR A 54 13.59 6.50 -1.64
#